data_AF-A0A453AHR5-F1
#
_entry.id   AF-A0A453AHR5-F1
#
_cell.length_a   1.000
_cell.length_b   1.000
_cell.length_c   1.000
_cell.angle_alpha   90.00
_cell.angle_beta   90.00
_cell.angle_gamma   90.00
#
_symmetry.space_group_name_H-M   'P 1'
#
loop_
_entity.id
_entity.type
_entity.pdbx_description
1 polymer ?
#
loop_
_entity_poly.entity_id
_entity_poly.type
_entity_poly.pdbx_seq_one_letter_code
_entity_poly.pdbx_strand_id
1 'polypeptide(L)'
;MMPLRVISLLRLLAETEIRTRIDDYKPFIPGKVNVNQYCWKEVRPLDVKASALAMRALTYALGIPLRLETLGEGLTAGGLQVKRLDFFPRSESGKGAFHIVRSYWSSTTTPEPLEIGSGSLMSSDGTPLLTLLCRPDNCDILYRK
;
A
#
# COMPACT_ATOMS: atom_id res chain seq x y z
N MET A 1 -1.16 8.67 -20.97
CA MET A 1 -1.83 9.42 -19.87
C MET A 1 -2.89 8.52 -19.26
N MET A 2 -2.84 8.22 -17.96
CA MET A 2 -3.98 7.58 -17.30
C MET A 2 -5.20 8.50 -17.40
N PRO A 3 -6.41 8.02 -17.71
CA PRO A 3 -7.58 8.88 -17.76
C PRO A 3 -7.82 9.44 -16.36
N LEU A 4 -7.91 10.77 -16.22
CA LEU A 4 -8.21 11.42 -14.93
C LEU A 4 -9.43 10.79 -14.22
N ARG A 5 -10.39 10.30 -15.02
CA ARG A 5 -11.59 9.57 -14.56
C ARG A 5 -11.26 8.31 -13.76
N VAL A 6 -10.24 7.54 -14.17
CA VAL A 6 -9.82 6.32 -13.45
C VAL A 6 -9.24 6.69 -12.10
N ILE A 7 -8.37 7.71 -12.05
CA ILE A 7 -7.78 8.17 -10.79
C ILE A 7 -8.86 8.70 -9.85
N SER A 8 -9.82 9.49 -10.36
CA SER A 8 -10.97 9.97 -9.57
C SER A 8 -11.79 8.82 -8.99
N LEU A 9 -12.05 7.77 -9.77
CA LEU A 9 -12.76 6.58 -9.30
C LEU A 9 -11.99 5.87 -8.18
N LEU A 10 -10.69 5.64 -8.37
CA LEU A 10 -9.85 4.99 -7.36
C LEU A 10 -9.81 5.79 -6.05
N ARG A 11 -9.72 7.12 -6.13
CA ARG A 11 -9.81 7.99 -4.94
C ARG A 11 -11.16 7.92 -4.25
N LEU A 12 -12.25 7.86 -5.02
CA LEU A 12 -13.60 7.73 -4.46
C LEU A 12 -13.78 6.38 -3.75
N LEU A 13 -13.24 5.29 -4.29
CA LEU A 13 -13.26 3.97 -3.67
C LEU A 13 -12.48 3.96 -2.36
N ALA A 14 -11.27 4.54 -2.34
CA ALA A 14 -10.47 4.66 -1.13
C ALA A 14 -11.17 5.50 -0.05
N GLU A 15 -11.78 6.64 -0.42
CA GLU A 15 -12.59 7.43 0.50
C GLU A 15 -13.78 6.63 1.05
N THR A 16 -14.49 5.92 0.19
CA THR A 16 -15.68 5.16 0.57
C THR A 16 -15.33 4.09 1.59
N GLU A 17 -14.27 3.30 1.36
CA GLU A 17 -13.80 2.29 2.33
C GLU A 17 -13.43 2.93 3.68
N ILE A 18 -12.72 4.07 3.68
CA ILE A 18 -12.36 4.78 4.92
C ILE A 18 -13.61 5.24 5.69
N ARG A 19 -14.60 5.79 4.97
CA ARG A 19 -15.82 6.35 5.58
C ARG A 19 -16.84 5.28 6.00
N THR A 20 -16.86 4.14 5.32
CA THR A 20 -17.71 3.00 5.71
C THR A 20 -17.20 2.33 6.98
N ARG A 21 -15.89 2.42 7.27
CA ARG A 21 -15.25 1.71 8.38
C ARG A 21 -14.39 2.63 9.25
N ILE A 22 -14.97 3.76 9.66
CA ILE A 22 -14.29 4.84 10.39
C ILE A 22 -13.41 4.34 11.55
N ASP A 23 -13.92 3.41 12.36
CA ASP A 23 -13.22 2.92 13.55
C ASP A 23 -11.91 2.20 13.22
N ASP A 24 -11.83 1.57 12.05
CA ASP A 24 -10.63 0.87 11.56
C ASP A 24 -9.51 1.84 11.15
N TYR A 25 -9.89 3.05 10.72
CA TYR A 25 -8.96 4.06 10.17
C TYR A 25 -8.60 5.15 11.16
N LYS A 26 -9.47 5.42 12.13
CA LYS A 26 -9.30 6.46 13.15
C LYS A 26 -7.94 6.42 13.86
N PRO A 27 -7.36 5.26 14.24
CA PRO A 27 -6.05 5.21 14.89
C PRO A 27 -4.88 5.69 14.01
N PHE A 28 -5.05 5.70 12.69
CA PHE A 28 -4.02 6.06 11.72
C PHE A 28 -4.14 7.50 11.22
N ILE A 29 -5.22 8.20 11.56
CA ILE A 29 -5.49 9.58 11.17
C ILE A 29 -5.00 10.51 12.29
N PRO A 30 -4.32 11.64 11.97
CA PRO A 30 -3.87 12.58 12.98
C PRO A 30 -5.02 13.05 13.88
N GLY A 31 -4.88 12.91 15.20
CA GLY A 31 -6.00 13.08 16.16
C GLY A 31 -6.68 14.45 16.19
N LYS A 32 -6.12 15.48 15.53
CA LYS A 32 -6.75 16.81 15.38
C LYS A 32 -7.70 16.90 14.18
N VAL A 33 -7.77 15.87 13.34
CA VAL A 33 -8.52 15.87 12.07
C VAL A 33 -9.57 14.76 12.13
N ASN A 34 -10.84 15.09 11.90
CA ASN A 34 -11.88 14.06 11.80
C ASN A 34 -11.77 13.33 10.44
N VAL A 35 -12.34 12.12 10.33
CA VAL A 35 -12.19 11.26 9.15
C VAL A 35 -12.70 11.92 7.86
N ASN A 36 -13.83 12.65 7.93
CA ASN A 36 -14.36 13.35 6.76
C ASN A 36 -13.40 14.44 6.26
N GLN A 37 -12.83 15.22 7.20
CA GLN A 37 -11.84 16.25 6.88
C GLN A 37 -10.56 15.64 6.32
N TYR A 38 -10.12 14.49 6.85
CA TYR A 38 -9.01 13.74 6.30
C TYR A 38 -9.28 13.30 4.85
N CYS A 39 -10.44 12.68 4.59
CA CYS A 39 -10.80 12.25 3.24
C CYS A 39 -10.85 13.41 2.24
N TRP A 40 -11.41 14.54 2.63
CA TRP A 40 -11.48 15.74 1.79
C TRP A 40 -10.12 16.36 1.48
N LYS A 41 -9.17 16.33 2.41
CA LYS A 41 -7.85 16.96 2.25
C LYS A 41 -6.81 16.03 1.66
N GLU A 42 -6.80 14.76 2.06
CA GLU A 42 -5.67 13.85 1.83
C GLU A 42 -6.00 12.71 0.85
N VAL A 43 -7.28 12.40 0.62
CA VAL A 43 -7.69 11.22 -0.17
C VAL A 43 -8.31 11.63 -1.50
N ARG A 44 -9.32 12.51 -1.47
CA ARG A 44 -10.12 12.92 -2.63
C ARG A 44 -9.38 13.79 -3.67
N PRO A 45 -8.55 14.79 -3.29
CA PRO A 45 -7.95 15.71 -4.27
C PRO A 45 -6.97 15.01 -5.21
N LEU A 46 -6.97 15.35 -6.50
CA LEU A 46 -6.15 14.67 -7.52
C LEU A 46 -4.66 15.04 -7.44
N ASP A 47 -4.36 16.24 -6.96
CA ASP A 47 -3.06 16.87 -6.79
C ASP A 47 -2.31 16.45 -5.52
N VAL A 48 -2.98 15.75 -4.61
CA VAL A 48 -2.38 15.26 -3.36
C VAL A 48 -1.85 13.84 -3.52
N LYS A 49 -0.60 13.58 -3.16
CA LYS A 49 0.01 12.24 -3.23
C LYS A 49 -0.77 11.25 -2.36
N ALA A 50 -1.01 10.05 -2.91
CA ALA A 50 -1.69 8.99 -2.16
C ALA A 50 -0.88 8.57 -0.93
N SER A 51 -1.50 8.67 0.25
CA SER A 51 -0.90 8.18 1.49
C SER A 51 -0.89 6.65 1.53
N ALA A 52 -0.01 6.06 2.35
CA ALA A 52 -0.04 4.61 2.61
C ALA A 52 -1.41 4.15 3.17
N LEU A 53 -2.11 5.03 3.90
CA LEU A 53 -3.46 4.75 4.42
C LEU A 53 -4.50 4.70 3.29
N ALA A 54 -4.43 5.63 2.32
CA ALA A 54 -5.29 5.64 1.15
C ALA A 54 -5.01 4.43 0.23
N MET A 55 -3.74 4.08 0.02
CA MET A 55 -3.35 2.88 -0.72
C MET A 55 -3.87 1.59 -0.07
N ARG A 56 -3.77 1.50 1.26
CA ARG A 56 -4.34 0.39 2.04
C ARG A 56 -5.86 0.30 1.91
N ALA A 57 -6.56 1.42 2.01
CA ALA A 57 -8.01 1.46 1.82
C ALA A 57 -8.39 1.00 0.40
N LEU A 58 -7.62 1.39 -0.61
CA LEU A 58 -7.84 0.95 -1.98
C LEU A 58 -7.60 -0.56 -2.15
N THR A 59 -6.57 -1.13 -1.52
CA THR A 59 -6.35 -2.58 -1.46
C THR A 59 -7.55 -3.31 -0.86
N TYR A 60 -8.13 -2.79 0.22
CA TYR A 60 -9.32 -3.40 0.84
C TYR A 60 -10.56 -3.26 -0.04
N ALA A 61 -10.76 -2.11 -0.68
CA ALA A 61 -11.90 -1.87 -1.57
C ALA A 61 -11.85 -2.73 -2.84
N LEU A 62 -10.66 -2.94 -3.42
CA LEU A 62 -10.49 -3.67 -4.68
C LEU A 62 -10.20 -5.16 -4.49
N GLY A 63 -9.77 -5.58 -3.30
CA GLY A 63 -9.28 -6.94 -3.06
C GLY A 63 -7.97 -7.24 -3.78
N ILE A 64 -7.17 -6.22 -4.09
CA ILE A 64 -5.88 -6.37 -4.79
C ILE A 64 -4.74 -6.18 -3.78
N PRO A 65 -3.96 -7.23 -3.48
CA PRO A 65 -2.81 -7.12 -2.58
C PRO A 65 -1.73 -6.21 -3.18
N LEU A 66 -1.03 -5.48 -2.30
CA LEU A 66 -0.06 -4.46 -2.68
C LEU A 66 1.16 -4.49 -1.76
N ARG A 67 2.36 -4.55 -2.34
CA ARG A 67 3.62 -4.33 -1.63
C ARG A 67 4.09 -2.90 -1.88
N LEU A 68 4.35 -2.15 -0.82
CA LEU A 68 5.06 -0.88 -0.88
C LEU A 68 6.50 -1.06 -0.42
N GLU A 69 7.44 -0.63 -1.23
CA GLU A 69 8.85 -0.51 -0.89
C GLU A 69 9.19 0.96 -0.75
N THR A 70 9.80 1.33 0.38
CA THR A 70 10.23 2.70 0.67
C THR A 70 11.70 2.69 1.02
N LEU A 71 12.45 3.61 0.42
CA LEU A 71 13.86 3.77 0.72
C LEU A 71 14.01 4.52 2.05
N GLY A 72 14.69 3.91 3.01
CA GLY A 72 15.03 4.52 4.28
C GLY A 72 16.54 4.62 4.47
N GLU A 73 16.98 5.68 5.16
CA GLU A 73 18.32 5.72 5.72
C GLU A 73 18.43 4.67 6.82
N GLY A 74 19.40 3.77 6.71
CA GLY A 74 19.66 2.76 7.73
C GLY A 74 20.17 3.39 9.04
N LEU A 75 19.72 2.88 10.18
CA LEU A 75 20.08 3.36 11.51
C LEU A 75 21.56 3.18 11.88
N THR A 76 22.33 2.39 11.12
CA THR A 76 23.75 2.10 11.39
C THR A 76 24.55 2.11 10.10
N ALA A 77 25.57 2.99 10.04
CA ALA A 77 26.68 3.02 9.08
C ALA A 77 26.30 2.91 7.59
N GLY A 78 25.70 3.96 7.01
CA GLY A 78 25.69 4.20 5.56
C GLY A 78 24.97 3.17 4.68
N GLY A 79 24.33 2.15 5.27
CA GLY A 79 23.58 1.13 4.55
C GLY A 79 22.20 1.62 4.13
N LEU A 80 21.89 1.49 2.85
CA LEU A 80 20.56 1.75 2.31
C LEU A 80 19.62 0.61 2.74
N GLN A 81 18.57 0.92 3.50
CA GLN A 81 17.57 -0.08 3.88
C GLN A 81 16.28 0.11 3.08
N VAL A 82 15.73 -0.99 2.58
CA VAL A 82 14.41 -0.99 1.95
C VAL A 82 13.39 -1.44 2.98
N LYS A 83 12.50 -0.53 3.36
CA LYS A 83 11.36 -0.84 4.20
C LYS A 83 10.21 -1.32 3.32
N ARG A 84 9.74 -2.53 3.60
CA ARG A 84 8.60 -3.15 2.93
C ARG A 84 7.35 -3.10 3.79
N LEU A 85 6.23 -2.87 3.12
CA LEU A 85 4.89 -2.85 3.71
C LEU A 85 3.95 -3.60 2.79
N ASP A 86 3.48 -4.77 3.23
CA ASP A 86 2.52 -5.56 2.48
C ASP A 86 1.10 -5.31 2.99
N PHE A 87 0.22 -4.98 2.07
CA PHE A 87 -1.22 -4.87 2.28
C PHE A 87 -1.92 -6.06 1.63
N PHE A 88 -2.70 -6.78 2.44
CA PHE A 88 -3.50 -7.92 2.00
C PHE A 88 -5.00 -7.59 2.08
N PRO A 89 -5.83 -8.10 1.13
CA PRO A 89 -7.29 -8.00 1.22
C PRO A 89 -7.83 -8.58 2.53
N ARG A 90 -9.00 -8.09 2.96
CA ARG A 90 -9.65 -8.59 4.20
C ARG A 90 -10.00 -10.09 4.12
N SER A 91 -10.30 -10.61 2.94
CA SER A 91 -10.82 -11.98 2.73
C SER A 91 -9.76 -13.08 2.83
N GLU A 92 -8.48 -12.76 2.61
CA GLU A 92 -7.39 -13.75 2.58
C GLU A 92 -6.72 -13.94 3.94
N SER A 93 -7.03 -13.07 4.92
CA SER A 93 -6.50 -13.18 6.26
C SER A 93 -7.47 -13.95 7.15
N GLY A 94 -7.31 -15.28 7.23
CA GLY A 94 -7.87 -16.10 8.31
C GLY A 94 -7.35 -15.73 9.72
N LYS A 95 -6.66 -14.60 9.85
CA LYS A 95 -6.21 -13.97 11.09
C LYS A 95 -6.85 -12.59 11.17
N GLY A 96 -7.55 -12.32 12.27
CA GLY A 96 -8.41 -11.14 12.43
C GLY A 96 -7.75 -9.80 12.13
N ALA A 97 -8.62 -8.81 11.87
CA ALA A 97 -8.37 -7.36 11.79
C ALA A 97 -6.91 -6.95 11.46
N PHE A 98 -6.66 -6.72 10.17
CA PHE A 98 -5.55 -5.91 9.64
C PHE A 98 -4.14 -6.55 9.67
N HIS A 99 -3.88 -7.45 8.72
CA HIS A 99 -2.53 -7.94 8.49
C HIS A 99 -1.73 -6.93 7.65
N ILE A 100 -0.92 -6.12 8.33
CA ILE A 100 0.16 -5.34 7.72
C ILE A 100 1.46 -6.07 8.04
N VAL A 101 2.15 -6.61 7.03
CA VAL A 101 3.49 -7.19 7.24
C VAL A 101 4.53 -6.10 6.98
N ARG A 102 5.28 -5.75 8.01
CA ARG A 102 6.42 -4.82 7.90
C ARG A 102 7.71 -5.62 7.98
N SER A 103 8.52 -5.55 6.95
CA SER A 103 9.84 -6.19 6.92
C SER A 103 10.89 -5.19 6.43
N TYR A 104 12.14 -5.42 6.83
CA TYR A 104 13.30 -4.63 6.39
C TYR A 104 14.26 -5.58 5.68
N TRP A 105 14.72 -5.21 4.48
CA TRP A 105 15.78 -5.93 3.77
C TRP A 105 16.98 -5.03 3.55
N SER A 106 18.16 -5.62 3.72
CA SER A 106 19.41 -5.09 3.20
C SER A 106 19.53 -5.46 1.73
N SER A 107 20.10 -4.56 0.91
CA SER A 107 20.21 -4.68 -0.56
C SER A 107 21.01 -5.89 -1.09
N THR A 108 21.45 -6.82 -0.25
CA THR A 108 22.38 -7.91 -0.60
C THR A 108 21.73 -9.26 -0.90
N THR A 109 20.41 -9.41 -0.80
CA THR A 109 19.75 -10.72 -1.01
C THR A 109 18.97 -10.76 -2.33
N THR A 110 19.51 -11.48 -3.31
CA THR A 110 18.85 -11.81 -4.57
C THR A 110 17.59 -12.65 -4.28
N PRO A 111 16.38 -12.23 -4.71
CA PRO A 111 15.20 -13.09 -4.60
C PRO A 111 15.33 -14.28 -5.56
N GLU A 112 14.90 -15.46 -5.11
CA GLU A 112 14.78 -16.63 -6.00
C GLU A 112 13.65 -16.43 -7.03
N PRO A 113 13.75 -17.02 -8.24
CA PRO A 113 12.72 -16.94 -9.27
C PRO A 113 11.47 -17.71 -8.82
N LEU A 114 10.28 -17.10 -8.93
CA LEU A 114 9.03 -17.73 -8.50
C LEU A 114 8.09 -17.97 -9.69
N GLU A 115 7.54 -19.18 -9.75
CA GLU A 115 6.59 -19.58 -10.79
C GLU A 115 5.25 -18.84 -10.64
N ILE A 116 4.81 -18.23 -11.74
CA ILE A 116 3.51 -17.55 -11.86
C ILE A 116 2.42 -18.63 -11.97
N GLY A 117 1.91 -19.05 -10.81
CA GLY A 117 0.79 -19.99 -10.70
C GLY A 117 -0.57 -19.29 -10.73
N SER A 118 -1.41 -19.70 -11.69
CA SER A 118 -2.88 -19.61 -11.75
C SER A 118 -3.57 -18.46 -11.01
N GLY A 119 -3.84 -17.33 -11.69
CA GLY A 119 -4.89 -16.35 -11.36
C GLY A 119 -4.81 -15.60 -10.01
N SER A 120 -3.91 -16.01 -9.12
CA SER A 120 -3.68 -15.43 -7.80
C SER A 120 -2.83 -14.18 -7.93
N LEU A 121 -3.25 -13.08 -7.29
CA LEU A 121 -2.45 -11.84 -7.19
C LEU A 121 -1.32 -11.95 -6.16
N MET A 122 -1.13 -13.16 -5.62
CA MET A 122 -0.09 -13.53 -4.68
C MET A 122 0.91 -14.45 -5.36
N SER A 123 2.18 -14.24 -5.05
CA SER A 123 3.28 -15.13 -5.40
C SER A 123 3.25 -16.40 -4.54
N SER A 124 3.96 -17.45 -4.95
CA SER A 124 4.04 -18.74 -4.24
C SER A 124 4.61 -18.63 -2.82
N ASP A 125 5.42 -17.59 -2.57
CA ASP A 125 5.94 -17.20 -1.25
C ASP A 125 4.92 -16.40 -0.40
N GLY A 126 3.68 -16.22 -0.89
CA GLY A 126 2.63 -15.46 -0.22
C GLY A 126 2.79 -13.94 -0.33
N THR A 127 3.64 -13.44 -1.23
CA THR A 127 3.91 -12.00 -1.36
C THR A 127 3.10 -11.33 -2.48
N PRO A 128 2.73 -10.04 -2.35
CA PRO A 128 2.05 -9.32 -3.42
C PRO A 128 2.83 -9.30 -4.73
N LEU A 129 2.15 -9.62 -5.84
CA LEU A 129 2.71 -9.49 -7.18
C LEU A 129 2.84 -8.02 -7.60
N LEU A 130 1.88 -7.17 -7.21
CA LEU A 130 1.96 -5.73 -7.43
C LEU A 130 2.87 -5.10 -6.38
N THR A 131 4.02 -4.58 -6.84
CA THR A 131 4.99 -3.88 -6.01
C THR A 131 5.16 -2.43 -6.48
N LEU A 132 5.09 -1.48 -5.55
CA LEU A 132 5.39 -0.07 -5.79
C LEU A 132 6.65 0.35 -5.03
N LEU A 133 7.58 1.02 -5.71
CA LEU A 133 8.69 1.73 -5.09
C LEU A 133 8.29 3.18 -4.87
N CYS A 134 8.09 3.58 -3.61
CA CYS A 134 7.76 4.94 -3.26
C CYS A 134 8.97 5.68 -2.67
N ARG A 135 9.35 6.76 -3.34
CA ARG A 135 10.33 7.76 -2.89
C ARG A 135 9.59 9.01 -2.39
N PRO A 136 10.25 10.00 -1.77
CA PRO A 136 9.59 11.23 -1.32
C PRO A 136 8.73 11.89 -2.41
N ASP A 137 9.25 11.97 -3.64
CA ASP A 137 8.59 12.72 -4.72
C ASP A 137 7.75 11.86 -5.68
N ASN A 138 8.00 10.56 -5.79
CA ASN A 138 7.29 9.70 -6.75
C ASN A 138 7.00 8.28 -6.22
N CYS A 139 6.16 7.55 -6.95
CA CYS A 139 5.99 6.12 -6.78
C CYS A 139 5.99 5.46 -8.16
N ASP A 140 6.81 4.43 -8.33
CA ASP A 140 6.99 3.70 -9.59
C ASP A 140 6.59 2.23 -9.40
N ILE A 141 6.18 1.57 -10.48
CA ILE A 141 5.86 0.13 -10.46
C ILE A 141 7.16 -0.66 -10.58
N LEU A 142 7.38 -1.60 -9.65
CA LEU A 142 8.49 -2.56 -9.72
C LEU A 142 8.00 -3.88 -10.28
N TYR A 143 8.72 -4.37 -11.29
CA TYR A 143 8.56 -5.73 -11.81
C TYR A 143 9.66 -6.60 -11.20
N ARG A 144 9.28 -7.67 -10.52
CA ARG A 144 10.25 -8.69 -10.10
C ARG A 144 10.77 -9.44 -11.32
N LYS A 145 12.02 -9.87 -11.22
CA LYS A 145 12.71 -10.66 -12.23
C LYS A 145 12.48 -12.14 -11.97
#